data_AF-U1RML3-F1
#
_entry.id   AF-U1RML3-F1
#
_cell.length_a   1.000
_cell.length_b   1.000
_cell.length_c   1.000
_cell.angle_alpha   90.00
_cell.angle_beta   90.00
_cell.angle_gamma   90.00
#
_symmetry.space_group_name_H-M   'P 1'
#
loop_
_entity.id
_entity.type
_entity.pdbx_description
1 polymer ?
#
loop_
_entity_poly.entity_id
_entity_poly.type
_entity_poly.pdbx_seq_one_letter_code
_entity_poly.pdbx_strand_id
1 'polypeptide(L)'
;EAALLGVALVLGLGGFVLTALNRTGSSPAQTVMLGGAFLGLTIFMHLWVRYTAPWADPVLLPAAVALNGIGLAMIQRLDLAYEVNEQWQFYVGSKQLVWTLLGVILFCAVLFLLRDYRRLRRWDRWAMWSGLVFLILPFLPFIGQSINGARIWIRIGPMSFQPAELSKVLLAVFFASYLVANRDNLALAGRKFLWMSLPRARHLGPLFIVWGVSICVLVLQKDLGSSVLIFGLFVVVLYVATDRPSWLIIGAALFLPAAWFAATHLHHVQQRINGWLHATDDAVYNAAGGSWQLLTGMFGMSTGGLMGAGWGKGSPTLVTFANSDFIFASLGEELGLTGTLAILMLYLVLIQRGLHTAVLLRDGFGKLLAVGLSFAIALQIFVVIGGVTRLIPLTGLTLPFLAYGGSSLIANWAILALLLRLSDAARRPATHAPRIIDTAELPVSLRRRVQDAGAEEPAEGAAVDDVPANAPQDGYDDVSGAEPTGAGDYGPPAAAPGPEDPYYPPQDHIAPDDDFPTVTVSPEAPPPPRTAPDGETLRSSRAPGFTDDSDRRQQQ
;
A
#
# COMPACT_ATOMS: atom_id res chain seq x y z
N GLU A 1 -16.60 -12.56 15.13
CA GLU A 1 -16.23 -11.14 15.00
C GLU A 1 -16.39 -10.42 16.33
N ALA A 2 -17.63 -10.15 16.81
CA ALA A 2 -17.89 -9.40 18.04
C ALA A 2 -16.99 -9.76 19.25
N ALA A 3 -16.80 -11.05 19.58
CA ALA A 3 -15.91 -11.46 20.66
C ALA A 3 -14.43 -11.06 20.44
N LEU A 4 -13.94 -11.13 19.20
CA LEU A 4 -12.59 -10.69 18.83
C LEU A 4 -12.48 -9.15 18.79
N LEU A 5 -13.57 -8.46 18.44
CA LEU A 5 -13.65 -7.00 18.61
C LEU A 5 -13.61 -6.60 20.09
N GLY A 6 -14.19 -7.39 20.99
CA GLY A 6 -14.03 -7.21 22.43
C GLY A 6 -12.55 -7.25 22.86
N VAL A 7 -11.79 -8.24 22.38
CA VAL A 7 -10.34 -8.31 22.63
C VAL A 7 -9.59 -7.12 22.00
N ALA A 8 -9.92 -6.73 20.77
CA ALA A 8 -9.31 -5.58 20.09
C ALA A 8 -9.59 -4.25 20.83
N LEU A 9 -10.80 -4.08 21.35
CA LEU A 9 -11.20 -2.95 22.18
C LEU A 9 -10.46 -2.94 23.52
N VAL A 10 -10.31 -4.09 24.19
CA VAL A 10 -9.52 -4.20 25.43
C VAL A 10 -8.06 -3.80 25.21
N LEU A 11 -7.46 -4.19 24.07
CA LEU A 11 -6.08 -3.79 23.74
C LEU A 11 -5.94 -2.27 23.51
N GLY A 12 -6.82 -1.67 22.69
CA GLY A 12 -6.78 -0.23 22.42
C GLY A 12 -7.16 0.62 23.64
N LEU A 13 -8.32 0.34 24.25
CA LEU A 13 -8.81 1.06 25.44
C LEU A 13 -7.91 0.84 26.66
N GLY A 14 -7.26 -0.33 26.78
CA GLY A 14 -6.24 -0.58 27.79
C GLY A 14 -5.06 0.39 27.65
N GLY A 15 -4.54 0.60 26.44
CA GLY A 15 -3.51 1.62 26.18
C GLY A 15 -3.97 3.03 26.53
N PHE A 16 -5.20 3.41 26.17
CA PHE A 16 -5.78 4.71 26.55
C PHE A 16 -5.85 4.90 28.08
N VAL A 17 -6.37 3.91 28.82
CA VAL A 17 -6.47 3.95 30.28
C VAL A 17 -5.10 3.96 30.96
N LEU A 18 -4.17 3.11 30.52
CA LEU A 18 -2.79 3.08 31.05
C LEU A 18 -2.05 4.40 30.79
N THR A 19 -2.32 5.07 29.67
CA THR A 19 -1.79 6.41 29.41
C THR A 19 -2.28 7.42 30.45
N ALA A 20 -3.58 7.45 30.73
CA ALA A 20 -4.16 8.37 31.71
C ALA A 20 -3.78 8.07 33.17
N LEU A 21 -3.42 6.82 33.48
CA LEU A 21 -2.94 6.43 34.82
C LEU A 21 -1.44 6.72 35.02
N ASN A 22 -0.62 6.58 33.98
CA ASN A 22 0.84 6.63 34.10
C ASN A 22 1.49 7.94 33.59
N ARG A 23 0.73 8.88 33.00
CA ARG A 23 1.26 10.18 32.54
C ARG A 23 0.54 11.36 33.19
N THR A 24 1.28 12.08 34.05
CA THR A 24 0.89 13.40 34.57
C THR A 24 0.55 14.37 33.44
N GLY A 25 -0.50 15.18 33.63
CA GLY A 25 -0.97 16.13 32.62
C GLY A 25 -2.00 15.57 31.63
N SER A 26 -2.23 14.25 31.60
CA SER A 26 -3.28 13.66 30.75
C SER A 26 -4.67 14.19 31.14
N SER A 27 -5.39 14.82 30.22
CA SER A 27 -6.78 15.24 30.44
C SER A 27 -7.72 14.01 30.48
N PRO A 28 -8.43 13.73 31.60
CA PRO A 28 -9.36 12.60 31.67
C PRO A 28 -10.48 12.72 30.63
N ALA A 29 -10.96 13.95 30.38
CA ALA A 29 -11.97 14.23 29.37
C ALA A 29 -11.48 13.92 27.95
N GLN A 30 -10.21 14.24 27.64
CA GLN A 30 -9.61 13.93 26.33
C GLN A 30 -9.48 12.41 26.14
N THR A 31 -8.96 11.68 27.13
CA THR A 31 -8.81 10.21 27.03
C THR A 31 -10.17 9.51 26.94
N VAL A 32 -11.18 9.95 27.70
CA VAL A 32 -12.56 9.42 27.59
C VAL A 32 -13.16 9.75 26.22
N MET A 33 -12.93 10.95 25.67
CA MET A 33 -13.39 11.31 24.32
C MET A 33 -12.72 10.44 23.23
N LEU A 34 -11.40 10.25 23.28
CA LEU A 34 -10.67 9.43 22.30
C LEU A 34 -11.05 7.95 22.38
N GLY A 35 -11.12 7.39 23.60
CA GLY A 35 -11.57 6.02 23.82
C GLY A 35 -13.04 5.80 23.42
N GLY A 36 -13.92 6.75 23.74
CA GLY A 36 -15.33 6.73 23.33
C GLY A 36 -15.50 6.82 21.82
N ALA A 37 -14.72 7.66 21.14
CA ALA A 37 -14.70 7.74 19.68
C ALA A 37 -14.20 6.43 19.04
N PHE A 38 -13.13 5.84 19.55
CA PHE A 38 -12.60 4.55 19.08
C PHE A 38 -13.61 3.40 19.28
N LEU A 39 -14.29 3.36 20.43
CA LEU A 39 -15.36 2.41 20.71
C LEU A 39 -16.55 2.57 19.76
N GLY A 40 -17.06 3.80 19.59
CA GLY A 40 -18.18 4.09 18.70
C GLY A 40 -17.87 3.77 17.24
N LEU A 41 -16.66 4.12 16.77
CA LEU A 41 -16.19 3.82 15.42
C LEU A 41 -16.08 2.30 15.19
N THR A 42 -15.57 1.55 16.17
CA THR A 42 -15.49 0.08 16.12
C THR A 42 -16.86 -0.59 16.04
N ILE A 43 -17.83 -0.13 16.84
CA ILE A 43 -19.22 -0.64 16.81
C ILE A 43 -19.86 -0.32 15.45
N PHE A 44 -19.71 0.92 14.97
CA PHE A 44 -20.21 1.32 13.65
C PHE A 44 -19.62 0.45 12.52
N MET A 45 -18.30 0.24 12.51
CA MET A 45 -17.62 -0.62 11.53
C MET A 45 -18.11 -2.07 11.57
N HIS A 46 -18.33 -2.63 12.77
CA HIS A 46 -18.89 -3.98 12.90
C HIS A 46 -20.27 -4.08 12.25
N LEU A 47 -21.18 -3.16 12.59
CA LEU A 47 -22.53 -3.13 12.03
C LEU A 47 -22.50 -2.91 10.51
N TRP A 48 -21.61 -2.04 10.01
CA TRP A 48 -21.45 -1.76 8.59
C TRP A 48 -20.91 -2.98 7.81
N VAL A 49 -19.93 -3.71 8.35
CA VAL A 49 -19.43 -4.95 7.74
C VAL A 49 -20.51 -6.02 7.75
N ARG A 50 -21.25 -6.21 8.85
CA ARG A 50 -22.32 -7.22 8.90
C ARG A 50 -23.52 -6.87 8.01
N TYR A 51 -23.79 -5.58 7.77
CA TYR A 51 -24.79 -5.13 6.79
C TYR A 51 -24.32 -5.27 5.33
N THR A 52 -23.10 -4.87 5.01
CA THR A 52 -22.62 -4.80 3.61
C THR A 52 -21.91 -6.06 3.11
N ALA A 53 -21.37 -6.88 4.01
CA ALA A 53 -20.51 -8.03 3.70
C ALA A 53 -20.69 -9.15 4.77
N PRO A 54 -21.91 -9.71 4.94
CA PRO A 54 -22.24 -10.59 6.06
C PRO A 54 -21.43 -11.89 6.11
N TRP A 55 -20.81 -12.34 5.00
CA TRP A 55 -19.97 -13.52 4.96
C TRP A 55 -18.46 -13.21 5.07
N ALA A 56 -18.06 -11.94 5.23
CA ALA A 56 -16.66 -11.54 5.35
C ALA A 56 -15.96 -12.15 6.59
N ASP A 57 -14.64 -12.37 6.47
CA ASP A 57 -13.80 -12.99 7.51
C ASP A 57 -13.98 -12.29 8.88
N PRO A 58 -14.45 -13.01 9.92
CA PRO A 58 -14.69 -12.44 11.24
C PRO A 58 -13.41 -12.07 12.02
N VAL A 59 -12.21 -12.26 11.45
CA VAL A 59 -10.89 -12.00 12.06
C VAL A 59 -10.19 -10.77 11.46
N LEU A 60 -10.42 -10.47 10.16
CA LEU A 60 -9.73 -9.38 9.46
C LEU A 60 -10.00 -8.00 10.10
N LEU A 61 -11.26 -7.70 10.41
CA LEU A 61 -11.65 -6.43 11.03
C LEU A 61 -11.07 -6.29 12.46
N PRO A 62 -11.22 -7.26 13.39
CA PRO A 62 -10.55 -7.22 14.70
C PRO A 62 -9.05 -6.99 14.67
N ALA A 63 -8.31 -7.64 13.76
CA ALA A 63 -6.86 -7.49 13.70
C ALA A 63 -6.45 -6.04 13.36
N ALA A 64 -7.09 -5.42 12.37
CA ALA A 64 -6.84 -4.02 12.02
C ALA A 64 -7.28 -3.03 13.13
N VAL A 65 -8.43 -3.29 13.77
CA VAL A 65 -8.91 -2.48 14.90
C VAL A 65 -7.94 -2.56 16.09
N ALA A 66 -7.42 -3.74 16.42
CA ALA A 66 -6.44 -3.90 17.50
C ALA A 66 -5.14 -3.11 17.22
N LEU A 67 -4.59 -3.26 16.00
CA LEU A 67 -3.39 -2.55 15.57
C LEU A 67 -3.57 -1.03 15.57
N ASN A 68 -4.72 -0.54 15.10
CA ASN A 68 -5.04 0.89 15.09
C ASN A 68 -5.32 1.44 16.50
N GLY A 69 -5.97 0.67 17.38
CA GLY A 69 -6.20 1.05 18.78
C GLY A 69 -4.89 1.19 19.57
N ILE A 70 -3.99 0.22 19.42
CA ILE A 70 -2.63 0.27 20.01
C ILE A 70 -1.87 1.49 19.47
N GLY A 71 -1.91 1.71 18.15
CA GLY A 71 -1.27 2.87 17.51
C GLY A 71 -1.80 4.21 18.01
N LEU A 72 -3.13 4.39 18.05
CA LEU A 72 -3.78 5.62 18.54
C LEU A 72 -3.44 5.90 20.01
N ALA A 73 -3.49 4.88 20.87
CA ALA A 73 -3.12 5.03 22.27
C ALA A 73 -1.64 5.39 22.44
N MET A 74 -0.74 4.74 21.67
CA MET A 74 0.70 5.04 21.71
C MET A 74 1.01 6.44 21.21
N ILE A 75 0.32 6.91 20.17
CA ILE A 75 0.49 8.27 19.64
C ILE A 75 0.00 9.32 20.65
N GLN A 76 -1.13 9.13 21.34
CA GLN A 76 -1.52 10.04 22.44
C GLN A 76 -0.48 10.03 23.57
N ARG A 77 0.03 8.85 23.93
CA ARG A 77 1.08 8.68 24.95
C ARG A 77 2.40 9.36 24.55
N LEU A 78 2.70 9.47 23.26
CA LEU A 78 3.85 10.22 22.74
C LEU A 78 3.56 11.72 22.71
N ASP A 79 2.39 12.14 22.23
CA ASP A 79 1.98 13.56 22.17
C ASP A 79 2.02 14.25 23.54
N LEU A 80 1.51 13.60 24.60
CA LEU A 80 1.60 14.10 25.97
C LEU A 80 3.04 14.25 26.48
N ALA A 81 3.98 13.42 25.98
CA ALA A 81 5.39 13.52 26.33
C ALA A 81 6.11 14.58 25.47
N TYR A 82 5.74 14.74 24.20
CA TYR A 82 6.24 15.82 23.34
C TYR A 82 5.81 17.20 23.86
N GLU A 83 4.57 17.34 24.33
CA GLU A 83 4.06 18.58 24.95
C GLU A 83 4.86 18.95 26.21
N VAL A 84 5.08 18.01 27.13
CA VAL A 84 5.89 18.22 28.35
C VAL A 84 7.37 18.50 28.05
N ASN A 85 7.91 17.96 26.95
CA ASN A 85 9.29 18.19 26.53
C ASN A 85 9.47 19.38 25.56
N GLU A 86 8.42 20.15 25.29
CA GLU A 86 8.38 21.24 24.29
C GLU A 86 8.74 20.81 22.83
N GLN A 87 8.65 19.51 22.53
CA GLN A 87 9.01 18.90 21.24
C GLN A 87 7.89 19.03 20.18
N TRP A 88 7.33 20.23 20.04
CA TRP A 88 6.14 20.52 19.23
C TRP A 88 6.23 20.08 17.75
N GLN A 89 7.43 20.01 17.17
CA GLN A 89 7.66 19.51 15.81
C GLN A 89 7.24 18.05 15.60
N PHE A 90 7.16 17.23 16.66
CA PHE A 90 6.71 15.85 16.59
C PHE A 90 5.25 15.66 17.04
N TYR A 91 4.59 16.70 17.57
CA TYR A 91 3.23 16.64 18.10
C TYR A 91 2.16 16.47 17.00
N VAL A 92 1.38 15.38 17.12
CA VAL A 92 0.34 14.99 16.16
C VAL A 92 -1.02 15.55 16.58
N GLY A 93 -1.43 15.30 17.82
CA GLY A 93 -2.74 15.67 18.34
C GLY A 93 -3.89 14.99 17.60
N SER A 94 -4.99 15.72 17.38
CA SER A 94 -6.20 15.18 16.73
C SER A 94 -6.02 14.70 15.28
N LYS A 95 -4.90 15.04 14.61
CA LYS A 95 -4.63 14.70 13.20
C LYS A 95 -4.77 13.19 12.93
N GLN A 96 -4.22 12.32 13.78
CA GLN A 96 -4.31 10.86 13.58
C GLN A 96 -5.74 10.33 13.73
N LEU A 97 -6.56 10.92 14.61
CA LEU A 97 -7.98 10.56 14.72
C LEU A 97 -8.76 11.00 13.48
N VAL A 98 -8.48 12.19 12.94
CA VAL A 98 -9.06 12.66 11.67
C VAL A 98 -8.67 11.73 10.52
N TRP A 99 -7.40 11.31 10.43
CA TRP A 99 -6.96 10.33 9.44
C TRP A 99 -7.60 8.95 9.62
N THR A 100 -7.81 8.50 10.86
CA THR A 100 -8.54 7.26 11.16
C THR A 100 -9.99 7.35 10.68
N LEU A 101 -10.67 8.46 10.98
CA LEU A 101 -12.05 8.70 10.55
C LEU A 101 -12.17 8.74 9.02
N LEU A 102 -11.28 9.47 8.32
CA LEU A 102 -11.24 9.52 6.86
C LEU A 102 -10.96 8.14 6.24
N GLY A 103 -10.06 7.36 6.84
CA GLY A 103 -9.78 5.97 6.45
C GLY A 103 -11.00 5.06 6.61
N VAL A 104 -11.71 5.16 7.73
CA VAL A 104 -12.94 4.38 7.98
C VAL A 104 -14.09 4.81 7.08
N ILE A 105 -14.22 6.11 6.76
CA ILE A 105 -15.18 6.60 5.76
C ILE A 105 -14.88 5.98 4.38
N LEU A 106 -13.61 5.96 3.95
CA LEU A 106 -13.21 5.31 2.69
C LEU A 106 -13.47 3.80 2.73
N PHE A 107 -13.14 3.12 3.82
CA PHE A 107 -13.43 1.70 4.04
C PHE A 107 -14.94 1.39 3.87
N CYS A 108 -15.80 2.18 4.52
CA CYS A 108 -17.24 2.02 4.43
C CYS A 108 -17.77 2.30 3.01
N ALA A 109 -17.24 3.32 2.33
CA ALA A 109 -17.57 3.65 0.94
C ALA A 109 -17.14 2.55 -0.04
N VAL A 110 -15.91 2.02 0.10
CA VAL A 110 -15.38 0.91 -0.72
C VAL A 110 -16.27 -0.33 -0.57
N LEU A 111 -16.63 -0.72 0.66
CA LEU A 111 -17.54 -1.84 0.89
C LEU A 111 -18.93 -1.61 0.28
N PHE A 112 -19.49 -0.41 0.40
CA PHE A 112 -20.84 -0.11 -0.10
C PHE A 112 -20.93 -0.04 -1.63
N LEU A 113 -19.95 0.59 -2.28
CA LEU A 113 -19.89 0.80 -3.72
C LEU A 113 -19.47 -0.49 -4.46
N LEU A 114 -18.44 -1.18 -3.97
CA LEU A 114 -17.93 -2.41 -4.58
C LEU A 114 -18.66 -3.65 -4.05
N ARG A 115 -19.96 -3.76 -4.33
CA ARG A 115 -20.76 -4.97 -4.00
C ARG A 115 -20.29 -6.23 -4.73
N ASP A 116 -19.62 -6.08 -5.88
CA ASP A 116 -18.90 -7.15 -6.57
C ASP A 116 -17.52 -6.61 -7.00
N TYR A 117 -16.45 -7.15 -6.42
CA TYR A 117 -15.06 -6.78 -6.71
C TYR A 117 -14.70 -7.01 -8.18
N ARG A 118 -15.35 -7.94 -8.88
CA ARG A 118 -15.08 -8.24 -10.31
C ARG A 118 -15.44 -7.08 -11.24
N ARG A 119 -16.17 -6.07 -10.76
CA ARG A 119 -16.36 -4.79 -11.44
C ARG A 119 -15.03 -4.06 -11.67
N LEU A 120 -14.08 -4.17 -10.73
CA LEU A 120 -12.75 -3.55 -10.84
C LEU A 120 -12.00 -4.02 -12.09
N ARG A 121 -12.20 -5.27 -12.53
CA ARG A 121 -11.61 -5.81 -13.78
C ARG A 121 -12.02 -5.00 -15.03
N ARG A 122 -13.20 -4.35 -15.03
CA ARG A 122 -13.64 -3.48 -16.14
C ARG A 122 -13.04 -2.07 -16.07
N TRP A 123 -12.46 -1.71 -14.93
CA TRP A 123 -11.92 -0.37 -14.62
C TRP A 123 -10.39 -0.41 -14.49
N ASP A 124 -9.74 -1.47 -14.93
CA ASP A 124 -8.29 -1.68 -14.79
C ASP A 124 -7.45 -0.63 -15.52
N ARG A 125 -7.86 -0.20 -16.72
CA ARG A 125 -7.25 0.93 -17.43
C ARG A 125 -7.38 2.24 -16.66
N TRP A 126 -8.47 2.45 -15.92
CA TRP A 126 -8.63 3.62 -15.06
C TRP A 126 -7.76 3.50 -13.80
N ALA A 127 -7.70 2.33 -13.17
CA ALA A 127 -6.80 2.08 -12.04
C ALA A 127 -5.32 2.25 -12.43
N MET A 128 -4.93 1.82 -13.64
CA MET A 128 -3.61 2.05 -14.23
C MET A 128 -3.31 3.54 -14.37
N TRP A 129 -4.17 4.30 -15.06
CA TRP A 129 -3.96 5.74 -15.29
C TRP A 129 -4.00 6.54 -13.98
N SER A 130 -4.98 6.31 -13.11
CA SER A 130 -5.03 6.97 -11.79
C SER A 130 -3.82 6.60 -10.93
N GLY A 131 -3.36 5.35 -10.95
CA GLY A 131 -2.16 4.92 -10.24
C GLY A 131 -0.90 5.67 -10.70
N LEU A 132 -0.71 5.81 -12.01
CA LEU A 132 0.40 6.57 -12.61
C LEU A 132 0.27 8.08 -12.37
N VAL A 133 -0.93 8.65 -12.49
CA VAL A 133 -1.20 10.08 -12.22
C VAL A 133 -0.91 10.42 -10.76
N PHE A 134 -1.33 9.57 -9.81
CA PHE A 134 -0.95 9.73 -8.41
C PHE A 134 0.56 9.64 -8.21
N LEU A 135 1.26 8.70 -8.86
CA LEU A 135 2.73 8.64 -8.78
C LEU A 135 3.39 9.92 -9.32
N ILE A 136 2.87 10.54 -10.38
CA ILE A 136 3.45 11.76 -10.96
C ILE A 136 3.09 13.03 -10.15
N LEU A 137 1.99 13.03 -9.39
CA LEU A 137 1.44 14.20 -8.71
C LEU A 137 2.44 14.99 -7.83
N PRO A 138 3.35 14.36 -7.06
CA PRO A 138 4.38 15.07 -6.29
C PRO A 138 5.38 15.90 -7.13
N PHE A 139 5.46 15.73 -8.45
CA PHE A 139 6.31 16.58 -9.29
C PHE A 139 5.67 17.94 -9.66
N LEU A 140 4.35 18.10 -9.54
CA LEU A 140 3.66 19.33 -9.95
C LEU A 140 4.13 20.54 -9.10
N PRO A 141 4.58 21.65 -9.73
CA PRO A 141 5.37 22.70 -9.07
C PRO A 141 4.61 23.54 -8.02
N PHE A 142 3.30 23.36 -7.87
CA PHE A 142 2.46 24.07 -6.90
C PHE A 142 1.91 23.20 -5.76
N ILE A 143 2.07 21.87 -5.85
CA ILE A 143 1.39 20.91 -4.97
C ILE A 143 2.40 19.97 -4.27
N GLY A 144 3.46 19.58 -4.98
CA GLY A 144 4.52 18.74 -4.45
C GLY A 144 5.46 19.48 -3.50
N GLN A 145 5.81 18.86 -2.38
CA GLN A 145 6.79 19.39 -1.43
C GLN A 145 8.05 18.52 -1.37
N SER A 146 9.21 19.19 -1.32
CA SER A 146 10.51 18.55 -1.10
C SER A 146 10.82 18.54 0.39
N ILE A 147 10.88 17.36 1.01
CA ILE A 147 11.18 17.16 2.43
C ILE A 147 12.38 16.22 2.52
N ASN A 148 13.40 16.59 3.29
CA ASN A 148 14.66 15.85 3.43
C ASN A 148 15.29 15.46 2.07
N GLY A 149 15.20 16.38 1.09
CA GLY A 149 15.70 16.22 -0.28
C GLY A 149 14.87 15.31 -1.20
N ALA A 150 13.80 14.67 -0.73
CA ALA A 150 12.90 13.81 -1.50
C ALA A 150 11.56 14.50 -1.79
N ARG A 151 10.98 14.29 -2.98
CA ARG A 151 9.73 14.96 -3.41
C ARG A 151 8.60 13.94 -3.57
N ILE A 152 8.14 13.42 -2.44
CA ILE A 152 7.15 12.32 -2.35
C ILE A 152 5.78 12.76 -1.80
N TRP A 153 5.72 13.94 -1.19
CA TRP A 153 4.54 14.46 -0.50
C TRP A 153 3.81 15.50 -1.36
N ILE A 154 2.48 15.48 -1.29
CA ILE A 154 1.63 16.58 -1.74
C ILE A 154 0.99 17.26 -0.53
N ARG A 155 0.85 18.60 -0.57
CA ARG A 155 0.20 19.38 0.49
C ARG A 155 -1.21 19.76 0.08
N ILE A 156 -2.18 19.46 0.93
CA ILE A 156 -3.59 19.81 0.78
C ILE A 156 -4.00 20.60 2.03
N GLY A 157 -3.82 21.93 1.97
CA GLY A 157 -4.06 22.84 3.09
C GLY A 157 -3.16 22.53 4.30
N PRO A 158 -3.73 22.24 5.50
CA PRO A 158 -2.95 21.91 6.69
C PRO A 158 -2.43 20.46 6.71
N MET A 159 -2.81 19.61 5.75
CA MET A 159 -2.48 18.19 5.71
C MET A 159 -1.52 17.83 4.57
N SER A 160 -0.67 16.83 4.81
CA SER A 160 0.16 16.19 3.79
C SER A 160 -0.41 14.81 3.42
N PHE A 161 -0.18 14.38 2.18
CA PHE A 161 -0.58 13.08 1.66
C PHE A 161 0.54 12.54 0.75
N GLN A 162 0.88 11.26 0.86
CA GLN A 162 1.83 10.57 -0.02
C GLN A 162 1.06 9.77 -1.08
N PRO A 163 1.02 10.20 -2.36
CA PRO A 163 0.20 9.54 -3.37
C PRO A 163 0.57 8.08 -3.67
N ALA A 164 1.84 7.72 -3.49
CA ALA A 164 2.36 6.37 -3.74
C ALA A 164 1.62 5.28 -2.95
N GLU A 165 1.12 5.61 -1.75
CA GLU A 165 0.33 4.69 -0.91
C GLU A 165 -0.99 4.29 -1.60
N LEU A 166 -1.65 5.23 -2.29
CA LEU A 166 -2.86 4.96 -3.06
C LEU A 166 -2.55 4.34 -4.43
N SER A 167 -1.47 4.78 -5.09
CA SER A 167 -0.97 4.16 -6.33
C SER A 167 -0.71 2.67 -6.18
N LYS A 168 -0.13 2.24 -5.06
CA LYS A 168 0.12 0.82 -4.72
C LYS A 168 -1.17 -0.03 -4.79
N VAL A 169 -2.28 0.48 -4.27
CA VAL A 169 -3.59 -0.22 -4.29
C VAL A 169 -4.16 -0.28 -5.71
N LEU A 170 -4.09 0.83 -6.46
CA LEU A 170 -4.61 0.91 -7.82
C LEU A 170 -3.80 0.07 -8.82
N LEU A 171 -2.47 0.05 -8.67
CA LEU A 171 -1.59 -0.79 -9.47
C LEU A 171 -1.74 -2.28 -9.13
N ALA A 172 -2.04 -2.65 -7.88
CA ALA A 172 -2.43 -4.03 -7.54
C ALA A 172 -3.69 -4.48 -8.31
N VAL A 173 -4.71 -3.61 -8.42
CA VAL A 173 -5.91 -3.86 -9.23
C VAL A 173 -5.60 -3.99 -10.72
N PHE A 174 -4.77 -3.10 -11.27
CA PHE A 174 -4.35 -3.18 -12.67
C PHE A 174 -3.55 -4.45 -12.97
N PHE A 175 -2.51 -4.76 -12.19
CA PHE A 175 -1.66 -5.94 -12.39
C PHE A 175 -2.50 -7.23 -12.31
N ALA A 176 -3.36 -7.36 -11.30
CA ALA A 176 -4.26 -8.51 -11.14
C ALA A 176 -5.24 -8.68 -12.31
N SER A 177 -5.78 -7.57 -12.85
CA SER A 177 -6.70 -7.62 -14.01
C SER A 177 -5.96 -8.01 -15.29
N TYR A 178 -4.85 -7.32 -15.58
CA TYR A 178 -4.09 -7.47 -16.82
C TYR A 178 -3.52 -8.88 -16.97
N LEU A 179 -2.93 -9.42 -15.91
CA LEU A 179 -2.39 -10.78 -15.90
C LEU A 179 -3.48 -11.85 -16.07
N VAL A 180 -4.69 -11.63 -15.56
CA VAL A 180 -5.83 -12.55 -15.74
C VAL A 180 -6.47 -12.41 -17.11
N ALA A 181 -6.45 -11.23 -17.73
CA ALA A 181 -6.85 -11.04 -19.12
C ALA A 181 -5.87 -11.71 -20.09
N ASN A 182 -4.57 -11.68 -19.80
CA ASN A 182 -3.54 -12.23 -20.67
C ASN A 182 -3.09 -13.66 -20.30
N ARG A 183 -3.68 -14.28 -19.27
CA ARG A 183 -3.23 -15.56 -18.66
C ARG A 183 -2.92 -16.66 -19.69
N ASP A 184 -3.77 -16.82 -20.70
CA ASP A 184 -3.66 -17.91 -21.66
C ASP A 184 -2.47 -17.66 -22.63
N ASN A 185 -2.14 -16.40 -22.90
CA ASN A 185 -0.92 -15.97 -23.60
C ASN A 185 0.36 -16.06 -22.73
N LEU A 186 0.23 -16.20 -21.41
CA LEU A 186 1.35 -16.38 -20.47
C LEU A 186 1.65 -17.87 -20.24
N ALA A 187 0.60 -18.70 -20.19
CA ALA A 187 0.71 -20.16 -20.15
C ALA A 187 1.45 -20.70 -21.38
N LEU A 188 1.12 -20.18 -22.58
CA LEU A 188 1.84 -20.44 -23.83
C LEU A 188 3.32 -20.06 -23.71
N ALA A 189 4.17 -21.08 -23.48
CA ALA A 189 5.61 -20.90 -23.34
C ALA A 189 6.22 -20.29 -24.62
N GLY A 190 6.97 -19.20 -24.46
CA GLY A 190 7.77 -18.64 -25.55
C GLY A 190 9.06 -19.41 -25.77
N ARG A 191 9.98 -18.85 -26.57
CA ARG A 191 11.28 -19.47 -26.84
C ARG A 191 12.04 -19.70 -25.53
N LYS A 192 12.54 -20.93 -25.33
CA LYS A 192 13.53 -21.20 -24.29
C LYS A 192 14.77 -20.36 -24.57
N PHE A 193 15.19 -19.54 -23.59
CA PHE A 193 16.42 -18.77 -23.65
C PHE A 193 17.14 -18.93 -22.31
N LEU A 194 18.44 -19.25 -22.34
CA LEU A 194 19.24 -19.58 -21.15
C LEU A 194 18.51 -20.57 -20.20
N TRP A 195 18.00 -21.68 -20.76
CA TRP A 195 17.21 -22.72 -20.07
C TRP A 195 15.84 -22.26 -19.48
N MET A 196 15.53 -20.96 -19.48
CA MET A 196 14.27 -20.41 -18.96
C MET A 196 13.22 -20.23 -20.08
N SER A 197 11.95 -20.52 -19.77
CA SER A 197 10.82 -20.39 -20.71
C SER A 197 10.19 -18.99 -20.67
N LEU A 198 10.93 -18.00 -21.20
CA LEU A 198 10.43 -16.62 -21.32
C LEU A 198 9.18 -16.57 -22.22
N PRO A 199 8.01 -16.10 -21.73
CA PRO A 199 6.82 -15.93 -22.56
C PRO A 199 6.97 -14.80 -23.58
N ARG A 200 6.06 -14.76 -24.57
CA ARG A 200 6.13 -13.81 -25.69
C ARG A 200 5.99 -12.37 -25.20
N ALA A 201 7.09 -11.60 -25.22
CA ALA A 201 7.19 -10.24 -24.68
C ALA A 201 6.06 -9.29 -25.13
N ARG A 202 5.53 -9.45 -26.35
CA ARG A 202 4.41 -8.67 -26.91
C ARG A 202 3.16 -8.61 -26.00
N HIS A 203 2.91 -9.64 -25.18
CA HIS A 203 1.74 -9.71 -24.27
C HIS A 203 2.04 -9.34 -22.82
N LEU A 204 3.31 -9.01 -22.49
CA LEU A 204 3.72 -8.45 -21.20
C LEU A 204 4.24 -7.02 -21.31
N GLY A 205 4.51 -6.51 -22.52
CA GLY A 205 5.04 -5.17 -22.78
C GLY A 205 4.33 -4.06 -21.99
N PRO A 206 3.00 -3.88 -22.11
CA PRO A 206 2.27 -2.85 -21.35
C PRO A 206 2.40 -2.99 -19.84
N LEU A 207 2.46 -4.21 -19.32
CA LEU A 207 2.63 -4.47 -17.89
C LEU A 207 4.03 -4.03 -17.40
N PHE A 208 5.09 -4.40 -18.13
CA PHE A 208 6.46 -3.94 -17.85
C PHE A 208 6.65 -2.45 -18.09
N ILE A 209 5.94 -1.83 -19.03
CA ILE A 209 5.97 -0.37 -19.24
C ILE A 209 5.38 0.34 -18.03
N VAL A 210 4.17 -0.04 -17.57
CA VAL A 210 3.53 0.58 -16.40
C VAL A 210 4.37 0.38 -15.14
N TRP A 211 4.88 -0.84 -14.91
CA TRP A 211 5.79 -1.11 -13.80
C TRP A 211 7.09 -0.30 -13.90
N GLY A 212 7.76 -0.29 -15.04
CA GLY A 212 9.03 0.41 -15.25
C GLY A 212 8.92 1.92 -15.12
N VAL A 213 7.83 2.52 -15.63
CA VAL A 213 7.50 3.93 -15.41
C VAL A 213 7.24 4.19 -13.93
N SER A 214 6.52 3.30 -13.23
CA SER A 214 6.24 3.45 -11.79
C SER A 214 7.53 3.45 -10.95
N ILE A 215 8.46 2.53 -11.24
CA ILE A 215 9.77 2.48 -10.56
C ILE A 215 10.63 3.70 -10.93
N CYS A 216 10.68 4.10 -12.20
CA CYS A 216 11.42 5.27 -12.66
C CYS A 216 10.96 6.55 -11.95
N VAL A 217 9.64 6.79 -11.88
CA VAL A 217 9.05 7.95 -11.18
C VAL A 217 9.43 7.95 -9.70
N LEU A 218 9.33 6.81 -9.00
CA LEU A 218 9.67 6.72 -7.58
C LEU A 218 11.18 6.90 -7.31
N VAL A 219 12.05 6.38 -8.17
CA VAL A 219 13.50 6.61 -8.08
C VAL A 219 13.83 8.09 -8.29
N LEU A 220 13.20 8.76 -9.26
CA LEU A 220 13.34 10.20 -9.49
C LEU A 220 12.79 11.04 -8.32
N GLN A 221 11.77 10.56 -7.61
CA GLN A 221 11.26 11.19 -6.37
C GLN A 221 12.12 10.92 -5.13
N LYS A 222 13.06 9.97 -5.23
CA LYS A 222 13.90 9.44 -4.14
C LYS A 222 13.12 8.61 -3.10
N ASP A 223 12.07 7.92 -3.54
CA ASP A 223 11.26 7.00 -2.72
C ASP A 223 11.71 5.54 -2.90
N LEU A 224 12.80 5.16 -2.24
CA LEU A 224 13.24 3.75 -2.21
C LEU A 224 12.24 2.84 -1.47
N GLY A 225 11.53 3.36 -0.47
CA GLY A 225 10.52 2.59 0.27
C GLY A 225 9.40 2.12 -0.65
N SER A 226 8.66 3.06 -1.23
CA SER A 226 7.53 2.77 -2.12
C SER A 226 7.95 1.99 -3.37
N SER A 227 9.14 2.26 -3.93
CA SER A 227 9.61 1.51 -5.09
C SER A 227 9.88 0.04 -4.76
N VAL A 228 10.46 -0.30 -3.60
CA VAL A 228 10.56 -1.69 -3.13
C VAL A 228 9.17 -2.32 -2.95
N LEU A 229 8.18 -1.59 -2.41
CA LEU A 229 6.82 -2.12 -2.25
C LEU A 229 6.14 -2.44 -3.59
N ILE A 230 6.18 -1.52 -4.56
CA ILE A 230 5.58 -1.71 -5.88
C ILE A 230 6.36 -2.76 -6.70
N PHE A 231 7.69 -2.83 -6.53
CA PHE A 231 8.52 -3.88 -7.10
C PHE A 231 8.12 -5.27 -6.60
N GLY A 232 8.06 -5.46 -5.29
CA GLY A 232 7.69 -6.75 -4.70
C GLY A 232 6.24 -7.15 -5.01
N LEU A 233 5.30 -6.19 -4.98
CA LEU A 233 3.92 -6.37 -5.43
C LEU A 233 3.86 -6.87 -6.88
N PHE A 234 4.62 -6.26 -7.79
CA PHE A 234 4.69 -6.69 -9.18
C PHE A 234 5.25 -8.11 -9.32
N VAL A 235 6.40 -8.40 -8.69
CA VAL A 235 7.08 -9.69 -8.78
C VAL A 235 6.23 -10.83 -8.19
N VAL A 236 5.59 -10.65 -7.02
CA VAL A 236 4.76 -11.70 -6.42
C VAL A 236 3.49 -11.98 -7.24
N VAL A 237 2.84 -10.93 -7.77
CA VAL A 237 1.62 -11.08 -8.56
C VAL A 237 1.93 -11.71 -9.92
N LEU A 238 3.07 -11.36 -10.54
CA LEU A 238 3.56 -12.02 -11.77
C LEU A 238 3.93 -13.49 -11.52
N TYR A 239 4.61 -13.81 -10.41
CA TYR A 239 4.94 -15.17 -10.02
C TYR A 239 3.67 -16.03 -9.86
N VAL A 240 2.71 -15.60 -9.04
CA VAL A 240 1.46 -16.35 -8.79
C VAL A 240 0.53 -16.39 -10.01
N ALA A 241 0.60 -15.40 -10.92
CA ALA A 241 -0.16 -15.41 -12.18
C ALA A 241 0.36 -16.41 -13.23
N THR A 242 1.62 -16.84 -13.12
CA THR A 242 2.30 -17.63 -14.14
C THR A 242 2.80 -18.99 -13.67
N ASP A 243 2.78 -19.23 -12.35
CA ASP A 243 3.24 -20.45 -11.69
C ASP A 243 4.68 -20.86 -12.07
N ARG A 244 5.56 -19.87 -12.23
CA ARG A 244 6.97 -20.07 -12.64
C ARG A 244 7.94 -19.37 -11.69
N PRO A 245 8.74 -20.11 -10.89
CA PRO A 245 9.71 -19.52 -9.97
C PRO A 245 10.84 -18.76 -10.68
N SER A 246 11.02 -18.94 -11.99
CA SER A 246 11.93 -18.13 -12.80
C SER A 246 11.66 -16.63 -12.69
N TRP A 247 10.42 -16.20 -12.42
CA TRP A 247 10.12 -14.78 -12.21
C TRP A 247 10.65 -14.21 -10.90
N LEU A 248 10.82 -15.04 -9.86
CA LEU A 248 11.49 -14.63 -8.62
C LEU A 248 12.99 -14.44 -8.87
N ILE A 249 13.59 -15.31 -9.69
CA ILE A 249 15.00 -15.21 -10.12
C ILE A 249 15.23 -13.99 -11.02
N ILE A 250 14.36 -13.77 -12.01
CA ILE A 250 14.38 -12.58 -12.88
C ILE A 250 14.16 -11.31 -12.06
N GLY A 251 13.25 -11.35 -11.07
CA GLY A 251 13.06 -10.28 -10.09
C GLY A 251 14.35 -9.96 -9.33
N ALA A 252 14.98 -10.94 -8.69
CA ALA A 252 16.24 -10.75 -7.98
C ALA A 252 17.36 -10.20 -8.91
N ALA A 253 17.48 -10.74 -10.12
CA ALA A 253 18.47 -10.29 -11.12
C ALA A 253 18.20 -8.87 -11.65
N LEU A 254 16.96 -8.39 -11.62
CA LEU A 254 16.57 -7.03 -12.00
C LEU A 254 16.64 -6.04 -10.81
N PHE A 255 16.46 -6.55 -9.58
CA PHE A 255 16.61 -5.77 -8.36
C PHE A 255 18.08 -5.43 -8.06
N LEU A 256 19.01 -6.37 -8.23
CA LEU A 256 20.42 -6.18 -7.86
C LEU A 256 21.09 -4.98 -8.60
N PRO A 257 20.95 -4.79 -9.93
CA PRO A 257 21.47 -3.62 -10.61
C PRO A 257 20.82 -2.30 -10.17
N ALA A 258 19.51 -2.31 -9.89
CA ALA A 258 18.78 -1.13 -9.43
C ALA A 258 19.20 -0.74 -8.00
N ALA A 259 19.39 -1.71 -7.11
CA ALA A 259 19.89 -1.52 -5.75
C ALA A 259 21.35 -1.05 -5.76
N TRP A 260 22.21 -1.62 -6.61
CA TRP A 260 23.59 -1.15 -6.81
C TRP A 260 23.63 0.29 -7.33
N PHE A 261 22.83 0.62 -8.34
CA PHE A 261 22.74 1.98 -8.88
C PHE A 261 22.28 2.97 -7.81
N ALA A 262 21.23 2.64 -7.05
CA ALA A 262 20.77 3.46 -5.94
C ALA A 262 21.85 3.66 -4.87
N ALA A 263 22.53 2.59 -4.45
CA ALA A 263 23.61 2.64 -3.46
C ALA A 263 24.83 3.45 -3.91
N THR A 264 25.07 3.59 -5.23
CA THR A 264 26.26 4.26 -5.78
C THR A 264 26.00 5.67 -6.30
N HIS A 265 24.78 5.99 -6.76
CA HIS A 265 24.46 7.27 -7.41
C HIS A 265 23.51 8.17 -6.60
N LEU A 266 22.87 7.67 -5.54
CA LEU A 266 21.89 8.43 -4.74
C LEU A 266 22.41 8.71 -3.33
N HIS A 267 22.82 9.96 -3.07
CA HIS A 267 23.50 10.33 -1.82
C HIS A 267 22.71 10.01 -0.53
N HIS A 268 21.39 10.21 -0.53
CA HIS A 268 20.53 9.84 0.61
C HIS A 268 20.52 8.32 0.89
N VAL A 269 20.75 7.49 -0.13
CA VAL A 269 20.86 6.03 -0.01
C VAL A 269 22.23 5.66 0.54
N GLN A 270 23.30 6.32 0.07
CA GLN A 270 24.65 6.18 0.62
C GLN A 270 24.67 6.48 2.12
N GLN A 271 24.02 7.57 2.56
CA GLN A 271 23.88 7.92 3.98
C GLN A 271 23.16 6.80 4.77
N ARG A 272 22.01 6.31 4.29
CA ARG A 272 21.25 5.23 4.95
C ARG A 272 21.99 3.89 4.97
N ILE A 273 22.80 3.58 3.96
CA ILE A 273 23.66 2.38 3.93
C ILE A 273 24.86 2.54 4.88
N ASN A 274 25.50 3.70 4.91
CA ASN A 274 26.61 3.99 5.83
C ASN A 274 26.15 3.89 7.28
N GLY A 275 25.06 4.58 7.64
CA GLY A 275 24.43 4.50 8.96
C GLY A 275 23.83 3.14 9.33
N TRP A 276 23.75 2.19 8.39
CA TRP A 276 23.36 0.80 8.63
C TRP A 276 24.59 -0.10 8.84
N LEU A 277 25.60 -0.04 7.96
CA LEU A 277 26.84 -0.81 8.07
C LEU A 277 27.69 -0.35 9.26
N HIS A 278 28.02 0.94 9.30
CA HIS A 278 28.93 1.55 10.27
C HIS A 278 28.18 2.18 11.46
N ALA A 279 27.01 1.64 11.82
CA ALA A 279 26.10 2.28 12.76
C ALA A 279 26.70 2.59 14.14
N THR A 280 27.72 1.84 14.57
CA THR A 280 28.39 1.96 15.88
C THR A 280 29.74 2.69 15.81
N ASP A 281 30.04 3.36 14.70
CA ASP A 281 31.20 4.26 14.57
C ASP A 281 30.79 5.66 15.06
N ASP A 282 31.53 6.25 15.99
CA ASP A 282 31.22 7.59 16.56
C ASP A 282 31.15 8.68 15.50
N ALA A 283 31.93 8.57 14.42
CA ALA A 283 31.91 9.49 13.29
C ALA A 283 30.64 9.36 12.43
N VAL A 284 29.98 8.19 12.45
CA VAL A 284 28.73 7.91 11.73
C VAL A 284 27.50 8.08 12.63
N TYR A 285 27.65 7.89 13.95
CA TYR A 285 26.61 8.14 14.94
C TYR A 285 26.23 9.62 14.98
N ASN A 286 27.21 10.51 15.17
CA ASN A 286 26.97 11.94 15.33
C ASN A 286 26.79 12.72 14.01
N ALA A 287 26.90 12.06 12.86
CA ALA A 287 26.76 12.69 11.54
C ALA A 287 25.31 13.08 11.21
N ALA A 288 25.14 14.16 10.45
CA ALA A 288 23.86 14.52 9.85
C ALA A 288 23.38 13.42 8.88
N GLY A 289 22.18 12.88 9.11
CA GLY A 289 21.67 11.69 8.39
C GLY A 289 22.33 10.37 8.79
N GLY A 290 23.13 10.37 9.87
CA GLY A 290 23.85 9.22 10.41
C GLY A 290 23.00 8.22 11.20
N SER A 291 23.65 7.39 12.01
CA SER A 291 23.02 6.26 12.70
C SER A 291 22.35 6.58 14.03
N TRP A 292 22.44 7.82 14.53
CA TRP A 292 21.87 8.23 15.83
C TRP A 292 20.42 7.77 16.03
N GLN A 293 19.54 8.01 15.05
CA GLN A 293 18.12 7.62 15.12
C GLN A 293 17.95 6.10 15.25
N LEU A 294 18.73 5.33 14.49
CA LEU A 294 18.69 3.87 14.47
C LEU A 294 19.14 3.30 15.82
N LEU A 295 20.33 3.69 16.29
CA LEU A 295 20.86 3.16 17.54
C LEU A 295 20.05 3.62 18.75
N THR A 296 19.56 4.86 18.79
CA THR A 296 18.69 5.33 19.90
C THR A 296 17.39 4.52 19.96
N GLY A 297 16.81 4.18 18.81
CA GLY A 297 15.68 3.23 18.73
C GLY A 297 16.05 1.82 19.23
N MET A 298 17.24 1.31 18.89
CA MET A 298 17.73 0.02 19.40
C MET A 298 18.00 0.05 20.90
N PHE A 299 18.51 1.16 21.46
CA PHE A 299 18.72 1.33 22.90
C PHE A 299 17.39 1.38 23.67
N GLY A 300 16.37 2.06 23.13
CA GLY A 300 14.99 1.99 23.67
C GLY A 300 14.45 0.56 23.71
N MET A 301 14.54 -0.18 22.59
CA MET A 301 14.14 -1.60 22.56
C MET A 301 14.93 -2.46 23.55
N SER A 302 16.23 -2.20 23.74
CA SER A 302 17.04 -2.94 24.73
C SER A 302 16.63 -2.64 26.17
N THR A 303 16.22 -1.41 26.46
CA THR A 303 15.70 -0.96 27.77
C THR A 303 14.38 -1.66 28.12
N GLY A 304 13.55 -1.97 27.12
CA GLY A 304 12.32 -2.74 27.31
C GLY A 304 12.54 -4.22 27.62
N GLY A 305 13.65 -4.81 27.16
CA GLY A 305 13.96 -6.22 27.40
C GLY A 305 12.84 -7.18 26.99
N LEU A 306 12.50 -8.14 27.86
CA LEU A 306 11.46 -9.14 27.56
C LEU A 306 10.03 -8.61 27.74
N MET A 307 9.76 -7.88 28.83
CA MET A 307 8.40 -7.54 29.30
C MET A 307 8.03 -6.05 29.13
N GLY A 308 8.98 -5.21 28.74
CA GLY A 308 8.82 -3.76 28.63
C GLY A 308 9.16 -3.01 29.93
N ALA A 309 9.52 -1.74 29.79
CA ALA A 309 9.59 -0.80 30.92
C ALA A 309 8.21 -0.52 31.56
N GLY A 310 7.13 -0.90 30.86
CA GLY A 310 5.74 -0.65 31.21
C GLY A 310 5.18 0.55 30.44
N TRP A 311 3.91 0.43 30.03
CA TRP A 311 3.22 1.46 29.25
C TRP A 311 3.24 2.83 29.95
N GLY A 312 3.66 3.87 29.23
CA GLY A 312 3.84 5.22 29.74
C GLY A 312 5.10 5.45 30.59
N LYS A 313 5.89 4.42 30.94
CA LYS A 313 7.07 4.55 31.83
C LYS A 313 8.41 4.74 31.11
N GLY A 314 8.47 4.49 29.81
CA GLY A 314 9.68 4.71 29.00
C GLY A 314 9.92 6.18 28.63
N SER A 315 11.03 6.38 27.92
CA SER A 315 11.47 7.63 27.30
C SER A 315 11.58 7.54 25.76
N PRO A 316 10.60 6.96 25.03
CA PRO A 316 10.67 6.78 23.57
C PRO A 316 10.76 8.08 22.77
N THR A 317 10.43 9.23 23.38
CA THR A 317 10.61 10.58 22.81
C THR A 317 12.07 11.01 22.68
N LEU A 318 13.03 10.19 23.16
CA LEU A 318 14.45 10.29 22.82
C LEU A 318 14.72 9.88 21.36
N VAL A 319 13.85 9.07 20.75
CA VAL A 319 13.98 8.68 19.34
C VAL A 319 13.24 9.72 18.47
N THR A 320 13.91 10.31 17.47
CA THR A 320 13.21 11.16 16.50
C THR A 320 12.25 10.33 15.65
N PHE A 321 11.07 10.90 15.38
CA PHE A 321 10.00 10.22 14.62
C PHE A 321 9.44 8.94 15.29
N ALA A 322 9.51 8.85 16.62
CA ALA A 322 8.96 7.76 17.45
C ALA A 322 7.46 7.46 17.27
N ASN A 323 6.71 8.32 16.57
CA ASN A 323 5.29 8.11 16.25
C ASN A 323 5.04 7.59 14.82
N SER A 324 6.03 7.62 13.91
CA SER A 324 5.89 7.14 12.52
C SER A 324 6.56 5.77 12.31
N ASP A 325 7.71 5.73 11.64
CA ASP A 325 8.51 4.52 11.39
C ASP A 325 9.07 3.91 12.68
N PHE A 326 9.54 4.74 13.62
CA PHE A 326 10.14 4.27 14.88
C PHE A 326 9.15 3.87 15.99
N ILE A 327 7.84 3.93 15.75
CA ILE A 327 6.83 3.52 16.73
C ILE A 327 6.95 2.05 17.17
N PHE A 328 7.55 1.19 16.33
CA PHE A 328 7.87 -0.18 16.71
C PHE A 328 8.94 -0.24 17.80
N ALA A 329 9.96 0.63 17.75
CA ALA A 329 10.96 0.73 18.81
C ALA A 329 10.35 1.27 20.09
N SER A 330 9.47 2.28 20.00
CA SER A 330 8.75 2.84 21.15
C SER A 330 7.85 1.82 21.85
N LEU A 331 7.19 0.94 21.09
CA LEU A 331 6.41 -0.17 21.64
C LEU A 331 7.31 -1.31 22.15
N GLY A 332 8.49 -1.52 21.56
CA GLY A 332 9.51 -2.44 22.08
C GLY A 332 10.11 -1.99 23.41
N GLU A 333 10.26 -0.68 23.63
CA GLU A 333 10.67 -0.11 24.91
C GLU A 333 9.60 -0.33 26.00
N GLU A 334 8.33 -0.02 25.71
CA GLU A 334 7.28 -0.02 26.75
C GLU A 334 6.57 -1.36 26.95
N LEU A 335 6.52 -2.23 25.94
CA LEU A 335 5.90 -3.57 25.98
C LEU A 335 6.90 -4.73 25.80
N GLY A 336 8.17 -4.43 25.55
CA GLY A 336 9.23 -5.43 25.41
C GLY A 336 9.12 -6.30 24.15
N LEU A 337 9.95 -7.33 24.14
CA LEU A 337 9.90 -8.40 23.14
C LEU A 337 8.53 -9.10 23.11
N THR A 338 7.89 -9.33 24.27
CA THR A 338 6.59 -10.01 24.33
C THR A 338 5.48 -9.21 23.63
N GLY A 339 5.39 -7.89 23.84
CA GLY A 339 4.39 -7.06 23.17
C GLY A 339 4.65 -6.86 21.68
N THR A 340 5.91 -6.66 21.28
CA THR A 340 6.28 -6.54 19.86
C THR A 340 6.05 -7.84 19.09
N LEU A 341 6.30 -9.01 19.70
CA LEU A 341 5.90 -10.31 19.13
C LEU A 341 4.38 -10.45 19.02
N ALA A 342 3.60 -9.97 20.00
CA ALA A 342 2.13 -9.98 19.91
C ALA A 342 1.60 -9.11 18.75
N ILE A 343 2.20 -7.94 18.53
CA ILE A 343 1.91 -7.06 17.38
C ILE A 343 2.28 -7.75 16.06
N LEU A 344 3.44 -8.39 15.97
CA LEU A 344 3.85 -9.19 14.81
C LEU A 344 2.88 -10.35 14.54
N MET A 345 2.33 -10.99 15.58
CA MET A 345 1.32 -12.05 15.44
C MET A 345 -0.03 -11.52 14.94
N LEU A 346 -0.47 -10.33 15.38
CA LEU A 346 -1.66 -9.66 14.81
C LEU A 346 -1.50 -9.38 13.31
N TYR A 347 -0.33 -8.88 12.90
CA TYR A 347 0.01 -8.69 11.49
C TYR A 347 0.05 -10.02 10.72
N LEU A 348 0.72 -11.05 11.26
CA LEU A 348 0.81 -12.37 10.65
C LEU A 348 -0.58 -12.99 10.43
N VAL A 349 -1.49 -12.85 11.40
CA VAL A 349 -2.90 -13.26 11.26
C VAL A 349 -3.60 -12.47 10.14
N LEU A 350 -3.44 -11.15 10.08
CA LEU A 350 -4.07 -10.33 9.02
C LEU A 350 -3.59 -10.74 7.62
N ILE A 351 -2.28 -10.94 7.45
CA ILE A 351 -1.67 -11.43 6.20
C ILE A 351 -2.16 -12.85 5.86
N GLN A 352 -2.16 -13.76 6.84
CA GLN A 352 -2.60 -15.15 6.68
C GLN A 352 -4.06 -15.23 6.24
N ARG A 353 -4.95 -14.41 6.81
CA ARG A 353 -6.38 -14.39 6.46
C ARG A 353 -6.62 -13.79 5.07
N GLY A 354 -5.78 -12.84 4.63
CA GLY A 354 -5.76 -12.33 3.27
C GLY A 354 -5.30 -13.37 2.24
N LEU A 355 -4.18 -14.08 2.50
CA LEU A 355 -3.70 -15.15 1.63
C LEU A 355 -4.65 -16.36 1.60
N HIS A 356 -5.23 -16.75 2.74
CA HIS A 356 -6.26 -17.80 2.81
C HIS A 356 -7.52 -17.40 2.02
N THR A 357 -7.86 -16.11 1.99
CA THR A 357 -8.94 -15.60 1.14
C THR A 357 -8.65 -15.80 -0.35
N ALA A 358 -7.40 -15.63 -0.81
CA ALA A 358 -7.02 -15.98 -2.18
C ALA A 358 -7.25 -17.47 -2.48
N VAL A 359 -6.83 -18.38 -1.58
CA VAL A 359 -6.99 -19.83 -1.78
C VAL A 359 -8.47 -20.22 -1.99
N LEU A 360 -9.38 -19.63 -1.21
CA LEU A 360 -10.83 -19.89 -1.29
C LEU A 360 -11.54 -19.28 -2.50
N LEU A 361 -10.96 -18.27 -3.18
CA LEU A 361 -11.61 -17.63 -4.31
C LEU A 361 -11.69 -18.55 -5.54
N ARG A 362 -12.70 -18.33 -6.38
CA ARG A 362 -13.00 -19.19 -7.54
C ARG A 362 -12.50 -18.61 -8.87
N ASP A 363 -12.17 -17.33 -8.92
CA ASP A 363 -11.71 -16.61 -10.11
C ASP A 363 -10.24 -16.18 -10.01
N GLY A 364 -9.58 -16.00 -11.15
CA GLY A 364 -8.17 -15.58 -11.17
C GLY A 364 -7.95 -14.14 -10.68
N PHE A 365 -8.90 -13.23 -10.90
CA PHE A 365 -8.73 -11.81 -10.57
C PHE A 365 -8.77 -11.59 -9.05
N GLY A 366 -9.78 -12.17 -8.39
CA GLY A 366 -9.87 -12.18 -6.93
C GLY A 366 -8.64 -12.82 -6.28
N LYS A 367 -8.13 -13.93 -6.83
CA LYS A 367 -6.89 -14.58 -6.38
C LYS A 367 -5.69 -13.65 -6.40
N LEU A 368 -5.37 -13.08 -7.57
CA LEU A 368 -4.19 -12.21 -7.72
C LEU A 368 -4.31 -10.93 -6.89
N LEU A 369 -5.52 -10.34 -6.82
CA LEU A 369 -5.73 -9.15 -6.01
C LEU A 369 -5.57 -9.45 -4.51
N ALA A 370 -6.17 -10.53 -4.00
CA ALA A 370 -6.01 -10.93 -2.60
C ALA A 370 -4.55 -11.24 -2.24
N VAL A 371 -3.79 -11.92 -3.11
CA VAL A 371 -2.35 -12.16 -2.90
C VAL A 371 -1.57 -10.85 -2.91
N GLY A 372 -1.72 -10.02 -3.94
CA GLY A 372 -0.97 -8.77 -4.10
C GLY A 372 -1.20 -7.81 -2.94
N LEU A 373 -2.45 -7.63 -2.51
CA LEU A 373 -2.81 -6.80 -1.36
C LEU A 373 -2.25 -7.34 -0.03
N SER A 374 -2.34 -8.64 0.20
CA SER A 374 -1.81 -9.27 1.43
C SER A 374 -0.28 -9.20 1.50
N PHE A 375 0.39 -9.40 0.36
CA PHE A 375 1.84 -9.32 0.26
C PHE A 375 2.35 -7.87 0.33
N ALA A 376 1.62 -6.89 -0.21
CA ALA A 376 1.98 -5.47 -0.08
C ALA A 376 2.03 -5.04 1.40
N ILE A 377 1.07 -5.51 2.22
CA ILE A 377 1.10 -5.32 3.68
C ILE A 377 2.30 -6.06 4.30
N ALA A 378 2.50 -7.34 3.97
CA ALA A 378 3.60 -8.15 4.52
C ALA A 378 4.99 -7.55 4.24
N LEU A 379 5.23 -7.12 3.00
CA LEU A 379 6.48 -6.49 2.57
C LEU A 379 6.68 -5.12 3.22
N GLN A 380 5.62 -4.32 3.39
CA GLN A 380 5.71 -3.05 4.11
C GLN A 380 6.12 -3.25 5.58
N ILE A 381 5.54 -4.23 6.26
CA ILE A 381 5.89 -4.56 7.65
C ILE A 381 7.33 -5.07 7.74
N PHE A 382 7.75 -5.96 6.83
CA PHE A 382 9.13 -6.43 6.74
C PHE A 382 10.13 -5.28 6.50
N VAL A 383 9.82 -4.35 5.59
CA VAL A 383 10.72 -3.24 5.25
C VAL A 383 10.83 -2.22 6.38
N VAL A 384 9.74 -1.92 7.11
CA VAL A 384 9.80 -0.98 8.25
C VAL A 384 10.51 -1.63 9.45
N ILE A 385 10.06 -2.80 9.89
CA ILE A 385 10.63 -3.46 11.08
C ILE A 385 12.05 -3.94 10.82
N GLY A 386 12.36 -4.39 9.60
CA GLY A 386 13.73 -4.72 9.20
C GLY A 386 14.66 -3.51 9.20
N GLY A 387 14.14 -2.31 8.88
CA GLY A 387 14.88 -1.06 9.04
C GLY A 387 15.17 -0.73 10.51
N VAL A 388 14.12 -0.71 11.34
CA VAL A 388 14.22 -0.38 12.78
C VAL A 388 15.07 -1.38 13.57
N THR A 389 15.11 -2.65 13.15
CA THR A 389 15.94 -3.71 13.76
C THR A 389 17.33 -3.87 13.13
N ARG A 390 17.75 -2.96 12.22
CA ARG A 390 19.04 -3.00 11.50
C ARG A 390 19.24 -4.25 10.61
N LEU A 391 18.20 -5.02 10.32
CA LEU A 391 18.25 -6.13 9.35
C LEU A 391 18.47 -5.63 7.91
N ILE A 392 17.93 -4.45 7.58
CA ILE A 392 18.14 -3.73 6.31
C ILE A 392 18.34 -2.22 6.58
N PRO A 393 18.77 -1.41 5.60
CA PRO A 393 18.80 0.05 5.74
C PRO A 393 17.42 0.67 6.01
N LEU A 394 17.40 1.77 6.77
CA LEU A 394 16.17 2.53 7.07
C LEU A 394 15.56 3.17 5.81
N THR A 395 14.25 3.00 5.64
CA THR A 395 13.48 3.47 4.47
C THR A 395 12.49 4.60 4.77
N GLY A 396 12.14 4.86 6.04
CA GLY A 396 11.18 5.90 6.42
C GLY A 396 9.71 5.59 6.08
N LEU A 397 9.38 4.32 5.79
CA LEU A 397 7.99 3.88 5.58
C LEU A 397 7.23 3.76 6.92
N THR A 398 5.90 3.89 6.87
CA THR A 398 5.03 3.80 8.05
C THR A 398 4.46 2.39 8.25
N LEU A 399 4.25 1.98 9.51
CA LEU A 399 3.61 0.70 9.83
C LEU A 399 2.09 0.73 9.59
N PRO A 400 1.52 -0.20 8.81
CA PRO A 400 0.07 -0.28 8.54
C PRO A 400 -0.80 -0.22 9.80
N PHE A 401 -1.83 0.62 9.78
CA PHE A 401 -2.80 0.89 10.87
C PHE A 401 -2.24 1.55 12.14
N LEU A 402 -0.98 1.29 12.49
CA LEU A 402 -0.41 1.52 13.80
C LEU A 402 0.41 2.84 13.87
N ALA A 403 1.17 3.17 12.83
CA ALA A 403 1.99 4.39 12.79
C ALA A 403 1.18 5.66 12.46
N TYR A 404 1.74 6.82 12.84
CA TYR A 404 1.33 8.11 12.27
C TYR A 404 1.69 8.16 10.79
N GLY A 405 0.69 8.41 9.93
CA GLY A 405 0.86 8.42 8.48
C GLY A 405 -0.46 8.43 7.73
N GLY A 406 -1.05 9.62 7.55
CA GLY A 406 -2.43 9.78 7.06
C GLY A 406 -2.77 9.06 5.76
N SER A 407 -1.96 9.24 4.72
CA SER A 407 -2.13 8.55 3.43
C SER A 407 -1.98 7.03 3.54
N SER A 408 -1.05 6.55 4.37
CA SER A 408 -0.86 5.11 4.60
C SER A 408 -2.02 4.50 5.37
N LEU A 409 -2.54 5.21 6.37
CA LEU A 409 -3.70 4.77 7.14
C LEU A 409 -4.95 4.67 6.25
N ILE A 410 -5.22 5.70 5.43
CA ILE A 410 -6.31 5.68 4.43
C ILE A 410 -6.12 4.52 3.44
N ALA A 411 -4.92 4.34 2.89
CA ALA A 411 -4.64 3.26 1.94
C ALA A 411 -4.83 1.88 2.56
N ASN A 412 -4.33 1.65 3.78
CA ASN A 412 -4.48 0.37 4.48
C ASN A 412 -5.94 0.08 4.87
N TRP A 413 -6.75 1.08 5.23
CA TRP A 413 -8.20 0.91 5.37
C TRP A 413 -8.88 0.53 4.04
N ALA A 414 -8.48 1.12 2.92
CA ALA A 414 -8.98 0.72 1.59
C ALA A 414 -8.56 -0.72 1.22
N ILE A 415 -7.32 -1.12 1.54
CA ILE A 415 -6.84 -2.50 1.36
C ILE A 415 -7.68 -3.49 2.18
N LEU A 416 -7.98 -3.17 3.45
CA LEU A 416 -8.81 -4.00 4.32
C LEU A 416 -10.25 -4.15 3.79
N ALA A 417 -10.84 -3.06 3.28
CA ALA A 417 -12.18 -3.11 2.67
C ALA A 417 -12.21 -4.02 1.44
N LEU A 418 -11.17 -3.96 0.59
CA LEU A 418 -11.02 -4.85 -0.56
C LEU A 418 -10.85 -6.32 -0.10
N LEU A 419 -9.99 -6.60 0.88
CA LEU A 419 -9.78 -7.94 1.43
C LEU A 419 -11.05 -8.51 2.08
N LEU A 420 -11.82 -7.71 2.81
CA LEU A 420 -13.11 -8.12 3.38
C LEU A 420 -14.14 -8.44 2.28
N ARG A 421 -14.26 -7.61 1.23
CA ARG A 421 -15.18 -7.89 0.10
C ARG A 421 -14.77 -9.13 -0.69
N LEU A 422 -13.46 -9.34 -0.88
CA LEU A 422 -12.93 -10.57 -1.46
C LEU A 422 -13.28 -11.79 -0.59
N SER A 423 -13.17 -11.67 0.74
CA SER A 423 -13.46 -12.76 1.68
C SER A 423 -14.95 -13.09 1.83
N ASP A 424 -15.80 -12.07 1.77
CA ASP A 424 -17.26 -12.19 1.69
C ASP A 424 -17.66 -13.02 0.47
N ALA A 425 -17.13 -12.69 -0.71
CA ALA A 425 -17.38 -13.46 -1.92
C ALA A 425 -16.76 -14.87 -1.93
N ALA A 426 -15.66 -15.09 -1.18
CA ALA A 426 -15.03 -16.40 -1.04
C ALA A 426 -15.81 -17.35 -0.11
N ARG A 427 -16.50 -16.80 0.91
CA ARG A 427 -17.24 -17.57 1.93
C ARG A 427 -18.75 -17.59 1.74
N ARG A 428 -19.29 -16.71 0.91
CA ARG A 428 -20.71 -16.69 0.57
C ARG A 428 -21.13 -18.08 0.09
N PRO A 429 -22.15 -18.70 0.71
CA PRO A 429 -22.66 -19.99 0.26
C PRO A 429 -22.99 -19.96 -1.22
N ALA A 430 -22.73 -21.06 -1.92
CA ALA A 430 -23.28 -21.23 -3.24
C ALA A 430 -24.81 -21.15 -3.11
N THR A 431 -25.41 -20.08 -3.65
CA THR A 431 -26.83 -20.08 -3.96
C THR A 431 -27.08 -21.35 -4.76
N HIS A 432 -28.03 -22.18 -4.30
CA HIS A 432 -28.33 -23.42 -5.00
C HIS A 432 -28.54 -23.09 -6.49
N ALA A 433 -28.04 -23.96 -7.37
CA ALA A 433 -28.61 -24.01 -8.71
C ALA A 433 -30.14 -24.12 -8.55
N PRO A 434 -30.95 -23.54 -9.46
CA PRO A 434 -32.39 -23.81 -9.43
C PRO A 434 -32.55 -25.32 -9.31
N ARG A 435 -33.32 -25.77 -8.30
CA ARG A 435 -33.58 -27.21 -8.12
C ARG A 435 -33.97 -27.72 -9.50
N ILE A 436 -33.29 -28.76 -9.98
CA ILE A 436 -33.86 -29.57 -11.05
C ILE A 436 -35.08 -30.17 -10.36
N ILE A 437 -36.24 -29.53 -10.56
CA ILE A 437 -37.50 -30.01 -10.03
C ILE A 437 -37.77 -31.24 -10.86
N ASP A 438 -37.51 -32.41 -10.26
CA ASP A 438 -37.94 -33.66 -10.86
C ASP A 438 -39.43 -33.51 -11.16
N THR A 439 -39.82 -33.77 -12.40
CA THR A 439 -41.22 -33.65 -12.80
C THR A 439 -42.09 -34.65 -12.03
N ALA A 440 -41.50 -35.69 -11.43
CA ALA A 440 -42.12 -36.56 -10.43
C ALA A 440 -42.44 -35.87 -9.08
N GLU A 441 -41.69 -34.85 -8.65
CA GLU A 441 -42.02 -34.02 -7.47
C GLU A 441 -43.10 -32.97 -7.75
N LEU A 442 -43.35 -32.61 -9.02
CA LEU A 442 -44.41 -31.67 -9.37
C LEU A 442 -45.81 -32.23 -9.07
N PRO A 443 -46.76 -31.40 -8.57
CA PRO A 443 -48.18 -31.71 -8.55
C PRO A 443 -48.67 -32.12 -9.95
N VAL A 444 -49.58 -33.09 -10.02
CA VAL A 444 -50.02 -33.72 -11.28
C VAL A 444 -50.52 -32.71 -12.32
N SER A 445 -51.17 -31.62 -11.89
CA SER A 445 -51.65 -30.53 -12.75
C SER A 445 -50.53 -29.67 -13.36
N LEU A 446 -49.38 -29.54 -12.69
CA LEU A 446 -48.18 -28.89 -13.22
C LEU A 446 -47.37 -29.86 -14.07
N ARG A 447 -47.25 -31.13 -13.66
CA ARG A 447 -46.56 -32.17 -14.43
C ARG A 447 -47.15 -32.31 -15.83
N ARG A 448 -48.48 -32.43 -15.96
CA ARG A 448 -49.15 -32.48 -17.26
C ARG A 448 -48.78 -31.28 -18.13
N ARG A 449 -48.99 -30.04 -17.65
CA ARG A 449 -48.66 -28.83 -18.42
C ARG A 449 -47.20 -28.77 -18.92
N VAL A 450 -46.24 -29.33 -18.19
CA VAL A 450 -44.84 -29.41 -18.61
C VAL A 450 -44.60 -30.53 -19.63
N GLN A 451 -45.35 -31.64 -19.55
CA GLN A 451 -45.33 -32.71 -20.55
C GLN A 451 -46.05 -32.32 -21.84
N ASP A 452 -47.23 -31.70 -21.72
CA ASP A 452 -48.05 -31.20 -22.83
C ASP A 452 -47.25 -30.17 -23.64
N ALA A 453 -46.65 -29.16 -22.99
CA ALA A 453 -45.80 -28.16 -23.63
C ALA A 453 -44.46 -28.71 -24.16
N GLY A 454 -44.08 -29.94 -23.78
CA GLY A 454 -42.92 -30.65 -24.33
C GLY A 454 -43.25 -31.59 -25.50
N ALA A 455 -44.54 -31.73 -25.84
CA ALA A 455 -45.02 -32.58 -26.93
C ALA A 455 -45.39 -31.79 -28.20
N GLU A 456 -45.33 -30.45 -28.17
CA GLU A 456 -45.73 -29.57 -29.27
C GLU A 456 -44.57 -29.18 -30.23
N GLU A 457 -43.34 -29.66 -30.03
CA GLU A 457 -42.24 -29.56 -31.01
C GLU A 457 -42.17 -30.82 -31.90
N PRO A 458 -42.49 -30.74 -33.22
CA PRO A 458 -42.34 -31.87 -34.13
C PRO A 458 -40.88 -32.06 -34.58
N ALA A 459 -40.38 -33.29 -34.54
CA ALA A 459 -39.05 -33.62 -35.03
C ALA A 459 -39.03 -33.72 -36.58
N GLU A 460 -38.75 -32.61 -37.26
CA GLU A 460 -38.61 -32.57 -38.72
C GLU A 460 -37.21 -33.05 -39.16
N GLY A 461 -37.02 -34.37 -39.11
CA GLY A 461 -35.80 -35.04 -39.59
C GLY A 461 -35.82 -35.19 -41.11
N ALA A 462 -35.27 -34.22 -41.83
CA ALA A 462 -35.11 -34.29 -43.29
C ALA A 462 -34.17 -35.45 -43.69
N ALA A 463 -34.70 -36.42 -44.43
CA ALA A 463 -33.93 -37.54 -44.98
C ALA A 463 -33.01 -37.09 -46.13
N VAL A 464 -31.93 -37.84 -46.34
CA VAL A 464 -30.98 -37.68 -47.45
C VAL A 464 -31.05 -38.94 -48.32
N ASP A 465 -30.63 -38.81 -49.58
CA ASP A 465 -30.61 -39.81 -50.66
C ASP A 465 -31.97 -40.13 -51.33
N ASP A 466 -32.20 -39.51 -52.49
CA ASP A 466 -32.15 -40.25 -53.78
C ASP A 466 -32.08 -39.28 -54.98
N VAL A 467 -31.28 -39.60 -56.02
CA VAL A 467 -31.15 -38.80 -57.24
C VAL A 467 -31.19 -39.68 -58.50
N PRO A 468 -32.31 -39.71 -59.24
CA PRO A 468 -32.37 -40.26 -60.59
C PRO A 468 -32.09 -39.18 -61.64
N ALA A 469 -31.15 -39.44 -62.56
CA ALA A 469 -30.85 -38.51 -63.65
C ALA A 469 -31.80 -38.71 -64.85
N ASN A 470 -32.34 -37.61 -65.39
CA ASN A 470 -32.77 -37.55 -66.79
C ASN A 470 -32.85 -36.09 -67.28
N ALA A 471 -32.40 -35.84 -68.51
CA ALA A 471 -32.49 -34.53 -69.19
C ALA A 471 -33.71 -34.50 -70.15
N PRO A 472 -34.01 -33.36 -70.80
CA PRO A 472 -33.31 -32.99 -72.04
C PRO A 472 -32.81 -31.54 -72.09
N GLN A 473 -32.18 -31.18 -73.21
CA GLN A 473 -31.55 -29.89 -73.50
C GLN A 473 -32.47 -28.93 -74.29
N ASP A 474 -32.17 -27.62 -74.22
CA ASP A 474 -32.17 -26.60 -75.29
C ASP A 474 -31.85 -25.24 -74.62
N GLY A 475 -31.13 -24.25 -75.19
CA GLY A 475 -30.36 -24.14 -76.43
C GLY A 475 -29.97 -22.66 -76.68
N TYR A 476 -28.89 -22.37 -77.42
CA TYR A 476 -28.40 -21.02 -77.86
C TYR A 476 -27.90 -20.03 -76.76
N ASP A 477 -26.91 -19.17 -76.99
CA ASP A 477 -25.75 -19.24 -77.90
C ASP A 477 -24.58 -18.30 -77.48
N ASP A 478 -23.43 -18.48 -78.14
CA ASP A 478 -22.13 -17.79 -77.96
C ASP A 478 -22.10 -16.28 -78.32
N VAL A 479 -21.11 -15.55 -77.79
CA VAL A 479 -20.16 -14.68 -78.55
C VAL A 479 -19.18 -13.97 -77.59
N SER A 480 -17.95 -13.73 -78.07
CA SER A 480 -16.79 -13.19 -77.33
C SER A 480 -16.42 -11.75 -77.73
N GLY A 481 -15.54 -11.08 -76.96
CA GLY A 481 -14.66 -10.03 -77.53
C GLY A 481 -14.28 -8.80 -76.67
N ALA A 482 -12.98 -8.69 -76.39
CA ALA A 482 -12.14 -7.47 -76.38
C ALA A 482 -12.36 -6.29 -75.39
N GLU A 483 -11.31 -6.07 -74.59
CA GLU A 483 -10.81 -4.80 -74.01
C GLU A 483 -10.13 -3.89 -75.09
N PRO A 484 -9.54 -2.70 -74.76
CA PRO A 484 -9.82 -1.72 -73.68
C PRO A 484 -9.82 -0.25 -74.20
N THR A 485 -9.97 0.76 -73.32
CA THR A 485 -9.17 2.03 -73.31
C THR A 485 -9.59 2.98 -72.16
N GLY A 486 -8.68 3.88 -71.73
CA GLY A 486 -9.00 5.06 -70.92
C GLY A 486 -8.24 5.18 -69.59
N ALA A 487 -7.13 5.91 -69.57
CA ALA A 487 -6.33 6.17 -68.36
C ALA A 487 -6.58 7.58 -67.78
N GLY A 488 -6.30 7.76 -66.49
CA GLY A 488 -6.29 9.06 -65.80
C GLY A 488 -5.26 9.03 -64.66
N ASP A 489 -4.38 10.03 -64.62
CA ASP A 489 -3.09 10.00 -63.89
C ASP A 489 -3.04 10.96 -62.69
N TYR A 490 -2.10 10.74 -61.77
CA TYR A 490 -1.85 11.56 -60.57
C TYR A 490 -0.52 12.33 -60.70
N GLY A 491 -0.57 13.65 -60.99
CA GLY A 491 0.60 14.52 -61.12
C GLY A 491 0.42 15.95 -60.56
N PRO A 492 1.49 16.64 -60.11
CA PRO A 492 1.41 17.88 -59.33
C PRO A 492 1.70 19.18 -60.13
N PRO A 493 1.57 20.36 -59.48
CA PRO A 493 2.72 21.29 -59.43
C PRO A 493 2.98 21.86 -58.01
N ALA A 494 3.89 22.83 -57.88
CA ALA A 494 4.49 23.27 -56.60
C ALA A 494 4.81 24.79 -56.54
N ALA A 495 5.52 25.19 -55.47
CA ALA A 495 6.18 26.49 -55.19
C ALA A 495 5.36 27.59 -54.47
N ALA A 496 6.10 28.51 -53.82
CA ALA A 496 5.64 29.58 -52.92
C ALA A 496 6.01 30.98 -53.46
N PRO A 497 5.75 32.09 -52.71
CA PRO A 497 6.78 32.58 -51.77
C PRO A 497 6.25 33.24 -50.47
N GLY A 498 7.16 33.64 -49.57
CA GLY A 498 6.94 34.70 -48.55
C GLY A 498 7.35 36.09 -49.10
N PRO A 499 7.83 37.08 -48.29
CA PRO A 499 8.16 37.08 -46.85
C PRO A 499 7.03 37.74 -46.00
N GLU A 500 7.11 38.57 -44.94
CA GLU A 500 8.13 39.40 -44.23
C GLU A 500 7.84 39.53 -42.71
N ASP A 501 8.83 40.01 -41.95
CA ASP A 501 8.84 40.42 -40.53
C ASP A 501 9.90 41.56 -40.44
N PRO A 502 9.69 42.74 -39.77
CA PRO A 502 9.87 42.82 -38.31
C PRO A 502 9.11 43.96 -37.56
N TYR A 503 8.98 43.86 -36.23
CA TYR A 503 9.11 45.05 -35.34
C TYR A 503 9.47 44.74 -33.88
N TYR A 504 10.23 45.64 -33.24
CA TYR A 504 10.59 45.64 -31.80
C TYR A 504 10.79 47.10 -31.37
N PRO A 505 10.20 47.56 -30.25
CA PRO A 505 11.00 48.22 -29.20
C PRO A 505 10.37 48.07 -27.78
N PRO A 506 10.99 48.64 -26.72
CA PRO A 506 12.38 48.47 -26.31
C PRO A 506 12.46 47.92 -24.86
N GLN A 507 13.67 47.78 -24.32
CA GLN A 507 13.91 47.50 -22.90
C GLN A 507 14.24 48.80 -22.15
N ASP A 508 13.74 48.95 -20.92
CA ASP A 508 14.19 49.97 -19.97
C ASP A 508 14.76 49.31 -18.70
N HIS A 509 15.79 49.92 -18.12
CA HIS A 509 16.51 49.40 -16.95
C HIS A 509 15.99 50.02 -15.65
N ILE A 510 15.56 49.18 -14.69
CA ILE A 510 15.44 49.56 -13.27
C ILE A 510 15.98 48.44 -12.40
N ALA A 511 16.76 48.81 -11.38
CA ALA A 511 17.17 47.99 -10.25
C ALA A 511 17.58 48.92 -9.09
N PRO A 512 17.63 48.44 -7.83
CA PRO A 512 16.82 47.39 -7.21
C PRO A 512 16.05 47.91 -5.98
N ASP A 513 14.86 47.37 -5.69
CA ASP A 513 14.17 47.61 -4.42
C ASP A 513 14.14 46.32 -3.58
N ASP A 514 14.73 46.42 -2.37
CA ASP A 514 14.61 45.41 -1.31
C ASP A 514 13.30 45.64 -0.54
N ASP A 515 12.35 44.69 -0.58
CA ASP A 515 11.63 44.22 0.62
C ASP A 515 10.68 43.05 0.30
N PHE A 516 11.18 41.82 0.40
CA PHE A 516 10.34 40.63 0.60
C PHE A 516 11.04 39.69 1.60
N PRO A 517 10.41 39.38 2.76
CA PRO A 517 11.03 38.51 3.76
C PRO A 517 11.11 37.08 3.24
N THR A 518 12.30 36.69 2.75
CA THR A 518 12.62 35.33 2.36
C THR A 518 12.69 34.44 3.61
N VAL A 519 11.56 33.83 3.97
CA VAL A 519 11.46 32.86 5.06
C VAL A 519 12.26 31.61 4.70
N THR A 520 13.55 31.62 5.08
CA THR A 520 14.51 30.53 4.92
C THR A 520 14.21 29.41 5.92
N VAL A 521 13.20 28.60 5.60
CA VAL A 521 12.91 27.36 6.34
C VAL A 521 14.09 26.41 6.16
N SER A 522 14.94 26.33 7.19
CA SER A 522 16.13 25.48 7.17
C SER A 522 15.76 24.00 7.00
N PRO A 523 16.34 23.27 6.03
CA PRO A 523 16.05 21.85 5.77
C PRO A 523 16.90 20.88 6.62
N GLU A 524 17.43 21.34 7.74
CA GLU A 524 18.26 20.54 8.67
C GLU A 524 17.37 19.63 9.54
N ALA A 525 17.78 18.38 9.74
CA ALA A 525 17.25 17.60 10.86
C ALA A 525 17.78 18.20 12.18
N PRO A 526 16.98 18.32 13.25
CA PRO A 526 17.47 18.91 14.49
C PRO A 526 18.67 18.11 15.00
N PRO A 527 19.81 18.76 15.32
CA PRO A 527 20.97 18.08 15.90
C PRO A 527 20.59 17.46 17.26
N PRO A 528 21.33 16.46 17.75
CA PRO A 528 21.12 15.94 19.09
C PRO A 528 21.21 17.08 20.13
N PRO A 529 20.42 17.03 21.21
CA PRO A 529 20.42 18.07 22.23
C PRO A 529 21.84 18.27 22.76
N ARG A 530 22.36 19.50 22.64
CA ARG A 530 23.73 19.81 23.04
C ARG A 530 23.93 19.53 24.52
N THR A 531 25.06 18.93 24.87
CA THR A 531 25.63 19.09 26.22
C THR A 531 25.79 20.58 26.52
N ALA A 532 25.60 20.98 27.77
CA ALA A 532 25.82 22.36 28.19
C ALA A 532 27.27 22.81 27.88
N PRO A 533 27.54 24.10 27.62
CA PRO A 533 28.86 24.58 27.23
C PRO A 533 29.97 24.27 28.26
N ASP A 534 29.57 24.09 29.52
CA ASP A 534 30.45 24.12 30.69
C ASP A 534 30.85 22.72 31.19
N GLY A 535 30.49 21.66 30.46
CA GLY A 535 30.89 20.27 30.76
C GLY A 535 30.19 19.61 31.96
N GLU A 536 29.44 20.35 32.78
CA GLU A 536 28.63 19.75 33.84
C GLU A 536 27.49 18.89 33.27
N THR A 537 27.33 17.69 33.82
CA THR A 537 26.20 16.82 33.49
C THR A 537 24.92 17.39 34.09
N LEU A 538 23.89 17.55 33.25
CA LEU A 538 22.53 17.81 33.73
C LEU A 538 22.08 16.61 34.60
N ARG A 539 22.22 16.77 35.92
CA ARG A 539 21.77 15.79 36.91
C ARG A 539 20.27 15.60 36.76
N SER A 540 19.87 14.47 36.19
CA SER A 540 18.47 14.03 36.22
C SER A 540 18.00 13.95 37.68
N SER A 541 16.76 14.36 37.91
CA SER A 541 16.15 14.30 39.24
C SER A 541 16.14 12.87 39.76
N ARG A 542 16.63 12.67 40.98
CA ARG A 542 16.86 11.34 41.58
C ARG A 542 15.60 10.47 41.54
N ALA A 543 15.70 9.30 40.93
CA ALA A 543 14.85 8.17 41.30
C ALA A 543 15.26 7.70 42.71
N PRO A 544 14.32 7.53 43.66
CA PRO A 544 14.64 7.08 45.01
C PRO A 544 14.82 5.56 45.04
N GLY A 545 16.05 5.06 45.28
CA GLY A 545 16.24 3.62 45.44
C GLY A 545 17.63 3.01 45.18
N PHE A 546 18.73 3.70 45.49
CA PHE A 546 20.03 3.05 45.71
C PHE A 546 20.82 3.83 46.76
N THR A 547 21.53 3.12 47.65
CA THR A 547 22.34 3.70 48.74
C THR A 547 23.82 3.48 48.46
N ASP A 548 24.62 4.54 48.57
CA ASP A 548 26.08 4.48 48.44
C ASP A 548 26.69 3.65 49.59
N ASP A 549 27.54 2.67 49.26
CA ASP A 549 28.44 2.00 50.21
C ASP A 549 29.70 1.45 49.51
N SER A 550 30.49 2.34 48.90
CA SER A 550 31.71 1.95 48.16
C SER A 550 32.90 2.91 48.27
N ASP A 551 32.90 3.83 49.24
CA ASP A 551 33.94 4.88 49.38
C ASP A 551 34.77 4.77 50.68
N ARG A 552 34.96 3.53 51.16
CA ARG A 552 35.79 3.21 52.35
C ARG A 552 36.73 2.03 52.12
N ARG A 553 37.47 2.02 51.00
CA ARG A 553 38.62 1.08 50.85
C ARG A 553 39.65 1.46 49.77
N GLN A 554 40.41 2.54 49.96
CA GLN A 554 41.81 2.64 49.48
C GLN A 554 42.60 3.79 50.12
N GLN A 555 43.26 3.47 51.24
CA GLN A 555 44.51 4.11 51.68
C GLN A 555 45.53 2.99 51.93
N GLN A 556 46.33 2.67 50.91
CA GLN A 556 47.58 1.91 50.96
C GLN A 556 48.27 2.01 49.60
#